data_AF-R7JDL3-F1
#
_entry.id   AF-R7JDL3-F1
#
_cell.length_a   1.000
_cell.length_b   1.000
_cell.length_c   1.000
_cell.angle_alpha   90.00
_cell.angle_beta   90.00
_cell.angle_gamma   90.00
#
_symmetry.space_group_name_H-M   'P 1'
#
loop_
_entity.id
_entity.type
_entity.pdbx_description
1 polymer ?
#
loop_
_entity_poly.entity_id
_entity_poly.type
_entity_poly.pdbx_seq_one_letter_code
_entity_poly.pdbx_strand_id
1 'polypeptide(L)'
;METADQVVACDYVGLVSGKKVPDKVEKAGFHTIKSSFVNAPVIEELPMTLECELVSYDPETCHMVGRIVNVSADETVLGEDGKIDLDKLRPITYDPIHHHYRVLGEKVGNAFSDGKSLK
;
A
#
# COMPACT_ATOMS: atom_id res chain seq x y z
N MET A 1 0.03 1.94 -2.30
CA MET A 1 0.37 0.52 -2.08
C MET A 1 1.75 0.35 -2.65
N GLU A 2 2.66 -0.21 -1.87
CA GLU A 2 4.03 -0.44 -2.31
C GLU A 2 4.09 -1.57 -3.33
N THR A 3 4.79 -1.35 -4.44
CA THR A 3 4.93 -2.30 -5.55
C THR A 3 6.40 -2.58 -5.84
N ALA A 4 6.67 -3.66 -6.58
CA ALA A 4 8.03 -4.08 -6.89
C ALA A 4 8.87 -2.97 -7.58
N ASP A 5 8.24 -2.18 -8.43
CA ASP A 5 8.92 -1.13 -9.21
C ASP A 5 9.28 0.09 -8.36
N GLN A 6 8.58 0.30 -7.24
CA GLN A 6 8.77 1.44 -6.34
C GLN A 6 9.59 1.08 -5.08
N VAL A 7 10.13 -0.14 -4.99
CA VAL A 7 10.79 -0.66 -3.77
C VAL A 7 11.92 0.22 -3.26
N VAL A 8 12.73 0.82 -4.14
CA VAL A 8 13.85 1.68 -3.73
C VAL A 8 13.34 2.97 -3.08
N ALA A 9 12.31 3.59 -3.66
CA ALA A 9 11.71 4.81 -3.15
C ALA A 9 10.97 4.56 -1.83
N CYS A 10 10.24 3.44 -1.75
CA CYS A 10 9.52 3.04 -0.54
C CYS A 10 10.46 2.65 0.61
N ASP A 11 11.54 1.93 0.34
CA ASP A 11 12.57 1.64 1.36
C ASP A 11 13.25 2.93 1.85
N TYR A 12 13.60 3.85 0.94
CA TYR A 12 14.19 5.13 1.31
C TYR A 12 13.32 5.92 2.31
N VAL A 13 11.99 5.97 2.10
CA VAL A 13 11.11 6.67 3.04
C VAL A 13 11.00 5.97 4.40
N GLY A 14 11.37 4.69 4.49
CA GLY A 14 11.55 3.94 5.75
C GLY A 14 12.91 4.16 6.42
N LEU A 15 13.97 4.42 5.64
CA LEU A 15 15.34 4.63 6.15
C LEU A 15 15.55 6.01 6.76
N VAL A 16 14.95 7.07 6.19
CA VAL A 16 15.20 8.45 6.62
C VAL A 16 13.99 9.10 7.30
N SER A 17 14.28 9.90 8.34
CA SER A 17 13.26 10.67 9.05
C SER A 17 13.02 12.01 8.37
N GLY A 18 11.73 12.33 8.13
CA GLY A 18 11.31 13.65 7.61
C GLY A 18 11.72 14.82 8.51
N LYS A 19 11.98 14.58 9.80
CA LYS A 19 12.50 15.59 10.73
C LYS A 19 13.93 16.03 10.37
N LYS A 20 14.74 15.13 9.81
CA LYS A 20 16.13 15.39 9.40
C LYS A 20 16.26 15.73 7.92
N VAL A 21 15.38 15.16 7.10
CA VAL A 21 15.34 15.35 5.64
C VAL A 21 13.95 15.87 5.28
N PRO A 22 13.73 17.20 5.31
CA PRO A 22 12.40 17.79 5.10
C PRO A 22 11.81 17.48 3.71
N ASP A 23 12.68 17.33 2.71
CA ASP A 23 12.38 17.01 1.30
C ASP A 23 12.40 15.50 1.01
N LYS A 24 12.18 14.65 2.03
CA LYS A 24 12.26 13.18 1.91
C LYS A 24 11.39 12.60 0.79
N VAL A 25 10.18 13.13 0.62
CA VAL A 25 9.22 12.62 -0.38
C VAL A 25 9.71 12.91 -1.80
N GLU A 26 10.14 14.15 -2.05
CA GLU A 26 10.72 14.56 -3.33
C GLU A 26 12.03 13.80 -3.64
N LYS A 27 12.89 13.60 -2.64
CA LYS A 27 14.11 12.78 -2.78
C LYS A 27 13.85 11.31 -3.10
N ALA A 28 12.72 10.77 -2.66
CA ALA A 28 12.26 9.43 -3.04
C ALA A 28 11.76 9.39 -4.50
N GLY A 29 11.62 10.54 -5.17
CA GLY A 29 11.03 10.66 -6.50
C GLY A 29 9.51 10.67 -6.49
N PHE A 30 8.88 10.87 -5.33
CA PHE A 30 7.43 10.87 -5.19
C PHE A 30 6.82 12.25 -5.35
N HIS A 31 5.69 12.30 -6.05
CA HIS A 31 4.81 13.47 -6.13
C HIS A 31 3.56 13.23 -5.29
N THR A 32 3.07 14.30 -4.66
CA THR A 32 1.88 14.22 -3.83
C THR A 32 0.80 15.17 -4.29
N ILE A 33 -0.42 14.65 -4.38
CA ILE A 33 -1.63 15.44 -4.59
C ILE A 33 -2.43 15.53 -3.29
N LYS A 34 -3.19 16.61 -3.16
CA LYS A 34 -4.12 16.76 -2.04
C LYS A 34 -5.30 15.82 -2.25
N SER A 35 -5.63 15.02 -1.24
CA SER A 35 -6.83 14.19 -1.31
C SER A 35 -8.11 15.02 -1.18
N SER A 36 -9.19 14.53 -1.79
CA SER A 36 -10.52 15.14 -1.71
C SER A 36 -11.31 14.70 -0.48
N PHE A 37 -10.91 13.61 0.18
CA PHE A 37 -11.68 12.99 1.27
C PHE A 37 -11.09 13.25 2.65
N VAL A 38 -9.77 13.42 2.75
CA VAL A 38 -9.06 13.62 4.03
C VAL A 38 -7.95 14.68 3.93
N ASN A 39 -7.53 15.22 5.08
CA ASN A 39 -6.37 16.11 5.17
C ASN A 39 -5.04 15.32 5.21
N ALA A 40 -4.83 14.49 4.20
CA ALA A 40 -3.60 13.74 3.97
C ALA A 40 -3.28 13.74 2.47
N PRO A 41 -1.98 13.67 2.08
CA PRO A 41 -1.60 13.57 0.68
C PRO A 41 -1.81 12.16 0.12
N VAL A 42 -2.00 12.06 -1.20
CA VAL A 42 -1.93 10.83 -1.98
C VAL A 42 -0.64 10.86 -2.81
N ILE A 43 0.11 9.75 -2.86
CA ILE A 43 1.33 9.63 -3.67
C ILE A 43 0.95 9.13 -5.07
N GLU A 44 1.34 9.84 -6.11
CA GLU A 44 0.92 9.56 -7.49
C GLU A 44 1.58 8.30 -8.08
N GLU A 45 2.82 8.02 -7.70
CA GLU A 45 3.57 6.86 -8.20
C GLU A 45 3.12 5.53 -7.57
N LEU A 46 2.24 5.57 -6.56
CA LEU A 46 1.71 4.38 -5.91
C LEU A 46 0.30 4.06 -6.45
N PRO A 47 0.11 2.95 -7.17
CA PRO A 47 -1.08 2.71 -7.99
C PRO A 47 -2.34 2.34 -7.20
N MET A 48 -2.32 2.42 -5.87
CA MET A 48 -3.48 2.19 -5.02
C MET A 48 -3.32 2.93 -3.71
N THR A 49 -4.32 3.69 -3.28
CA THR A 49 -4.29 4.41 -2.00
C THR A 49 -5.56 4.17 -1.21
N LEU A 50 -5.39 4.02 0.12
CA LEU A 50 -6.49 4.04 1.08
C LEU A 50 -6.47 5.38 1.79
N GLU A 51 -7.57 6.12 1.70
CA GLU A 51 -7.75 7.37 2.42
C GLU A 51 -8.58 7.09 3.68
N CYS A 52 -8.03 7.46 4.83
CA CYS A 52 -8.57 7.05 6.12
C CYS A 52 -8.77 8.23 7.07
N GLU A 53 -9.90 8.25 7.77
CA GLU A 53 -10.13 9.11 8.94
C GLU A 53 -9.65 8.41 10.21
N LEU A 54 -8.98 9.14 11.10
CA LEU A 54 -8.55 8.60 12.40
C LEU A 54 -9.78 8.29 13.28
N VAL A 55 -9.87 7.04 13.75
CA VAL A 55 -10.91 6.59 14.69
C VAL A 55 -10.37 6.56 16.12
N SER A 56 -9.20 5.96 16.32
CA SER A 56 -8.55 5.89 17.62
C SER A 56 -7.04 5.73 17.48
N TYR A 57 -6.32 6.14 18.53
CA TYR A 57 -4.89 5.92 18.69
C TYR A 57 -4.63 5.54 20.14
N ASP A 58 -3.95 4.42 20.35
CA ASP A 58 -3.46 3.98 21.65
C ASP A 58 -1.97 4.33 21.77
N PRO A 59 -1.58 5.27 22.64
CA PRO A 59 -0.18 5.67 22.80
C PRO A 59 0.70 4.64 23.48
N GLU A 60 0.15 3.66 24.19
CA GLU A 60 0.93 2.62 24.87
C GLU A 60 1.39 1.54 23.89
N THR A 61 0.49 1.13 22.99
CA THR A 61 0.78 0.12 21.96
C THR A 61 1.22 0.73 20.63
N CYS A 62 1.09 2.05 20.47
CA CYS A 62 1.24 2.77 19.21
C CYS A 62 0.29 2.27 18.11
N HIS A 63 -0.83 1.64 18.47
CA HIS A 63 -1.83 1.17 17.51
C HIS A 63 -2.77 2.30 17.08
N MET A 64 -2.97 2.41 15.77
CA MET A 64 -3.88 3.37 15.15
C MET A 64 -4.99 2.64 14.39
N VAL A 65 -6.23 3.07 14.59
CA VAL A 65 -7.39 2.59 13.83
C VAL A 65 -7.85 3.70 12.90
N GLY A 66 -7.83 3.42 11.60
CA GLY A 66 -8.35 4.30 10.56
C GLY A 66 -9.63 3.73 9.94
N ARG A 67 -10.61 4.59 9.69
CA ARG A 67 -11.79 4.26 8.89
C ARG A 67 -11.52 4.61 7.44
N ILE A 68 -11.55 3.62 6.57
CA ILE A 68 -11.43 3.85 5.12
C ILE A 68 -12.64 4.64 4.64
N VAL A 69 -12.40 5.83 4.11
CA VAL A 69 -13.42 6.70 3.50
C VAL A 69 -13.33 6.75 1.98
N ASN A 70 -12.17 6.40 1.41
CA ASN A 70 -12.01 6.19 -0.03
C ASN A 70 -10.93 5.14 -0.33
N VAL A 71 -11.10 4.46 -1.47
CA VAL A 71 -10.10 3.59 -2.09
C VAL A 71 -9.90 4.09 -3.51
N SER A 72 -8.68 4.50 -3.85
CA SER A 72 -8.30 4.81 -5.22
C SER A 72 -7.34 3.74 -5.74
N ALA A 73 -7.45 3.45 -7.03
CA ALA A 73 -6.54 2.57 -7.74
C ALA A 73 -6.36 3.10 -9.17
N ASP A 74 -5.14 3.01 -9.67
CA ASP A 74 -4.82 3.34 -11.06
C ASP A 74 -5.48 2.31 -11.99
N GLU A 75 -6.00 2.74 -13.14
CA GLU A 75 -6.67 1.86 -14.09
C GLU A 75 -5.75 0.74 -14.60
N THR A 76 -4.43 0.98 -14.62
CA THR A 76 -3.43 -0.02 -15.04
C THR A 76 -3.38 -1.25 -14.15
N VAL A 77 -3.82 -1.15 -12.88
CA VAL A 77 -3.86 -2.28 -11.95
C VAL A 77 -5.23 -2.92 -11.82
N LEU A 78 -6.21 -2.50 -12.63
CA LEU A 78 -7.53 -3.11 -12.65
C LEU A 78 -7.58 -4.29 -13.62
N GLY A 79 -8.24 -5.36 -13.20
CA GLY A 79 -8.64 -6.50 -14.03
C GLY A 79 -9.84 -6.17 -14.91
N GLU A 80 -10.25 -7.13 -15.74
CA GLU A 80 -11.40 -6.99 -16.64
C GLU A 80 -12.73 -6.80 -15.88
N ASP A 81 -12.79 -7.24 -14.61
CA ASP A 81 -13.96 -7.07 -13.74
C ASP A 81 -14.00 -5.71 -13.03
N GLY A 82 -13.07 -4.80 -13.36
CA GLY A 82 -12.93 -3.48 -12.76
C GLY A 82 -12.42 -3.52 -11.31
N LYS A 83 -11.95 -4.67 -10.82
CA LYS A 83 -11.35 -4.80 -9.49
C LYS A 83 -9.83 -4.83 -9.60
N ILE A 84 -9.17 -4.60 -8.48
CA ILE A 84 -7.71 -4.67 -8.39
C ILE A 84 -7.25 -6.09 -8.71
N ASP A 85 -6.37 -6.19 -9.71
CA ASP A 85 -5.69 -7.40 -10.11
C ASP A 85 -4.31 -7.43 -9.43
N LEU A 86 -4.07 -8.42 -8.58
CA LEU A 86 -2.83 -8.54 -7.81
C LEU A 86 -1.62 -8.87 -8.70
N ASP A 87 -1.84 -9.54 -9.83
CA ASP A 87 -0.77 -9.86 -10.78
C ASP A 87 -0.30 -8.60 -11.53
N LYS A 88 -1.20 -7.63 -11.72
CA LYS A 88 -0.87 -6.30 -12.27
C LYS A 88 -0.31 -5.36 -11.21
N LEU A 89 -0.91 -5.33 -10.02
CA LEU A 89 -0.50 -4.48 -8.91
C LEU A 89 0.91 -4.83 -8.41
N ARG A 90 1.30 -6.11 -8.46
CA ARG A 90 2.60 -6.62 -7.99
C ARG A 90 3.02 -6.04 -6.63
N PRO A 91 2.16 -6.14 -5.60
CA PRO A 91 2.49 -5.60 -4.29
C PRO A 91 3.67 -6.36 -3.68
N ILE A 92 4.44 -5.68 -2.83
CA ILE A 92 5.51 -6.35 -2.07
C ILE A 92 5.09 -6.60 -0.62
N THR A 93 5.74 -7.58 -0.03
CA THR A 93 5.62 -7.98 1.37
C THR A 93 6.99 -7.94 2.02
N TYR A 94 7.04 -7.55 3.28
CA TYR A 94 8.27 -7.51 4.06
C TYR A 94 8.48 -8.85 4.77
N ASP A 95 9.64 -9.46 4.57
CA ASP A 95 10.13 -10.64 5.30
C ASP A 95 10.96 -10.16 6.51
N PRO A 96 10.40 -10.16 7.73
CA PRO A 96 11.08 -9.64 8.90
C PRO A 96 12.23 -10.54 9.38
N ILE A 97 12.35 -11.78 8.89
CA ILE A 97 13.40 -12.71 9.32
C ILE A 97 14.71 -12.39 8.60
N HIS A 98 14.62 -12.14 7.29
CA HIS A 98 15.80 -11.88 6.45
C HIS A 98 15.94 -10.40 6.05
N HIS A 99 15.00 -9.55 6.43
CA HIS A 99 14.91 -8.16 6.01
C HIS A 99 14.87 -8.01 4.48
N HIS A 100 14.07 -8.87 3.83
CA HIS A 100 13.90 -8.84 2.38
C HIS A 100 12.51 -8.33 2.00
N TYR A 101 12.42 -7.69 0.84
CA TYR A 101 11.14 -7.48 0.17
C TYR A 101 10.86 -8.62 -0.81
N ARG A 102 9.61 -9.09 -0.83
CA ARG A 102 9.15 -10.17 -1.70
C ARG A 102 7.92 -9.72 -2.47
N VAL A 103 7.88 -9.92 -3.78
CA VAL A 103 6.66 -9.73 -4.56
C VAL A 103 5.63 -10.79 -4.15
N LEU A 104 4.36 -10.41 -4.04
CA LEU A 104 3.28 -11.37 -3.82
C LEU A 104 3.24 -12.39 -4.97
N GLY A 105 3.13 -13.68 -4.61
CA GLY A 105 3.16 -14.78 -5.58
C GLY A 105 1.85 -14.99 -6.34
N GLU A 106 1.85 -16.01 -7.19
CA GLU A 106 0.72 -16.38 -8.02
C GLU A 106 -0.52 -16.83 -7.23
N LYS A 107 -1.69 -16.74 -7.86
CA LYS A 107 -2.94 -17.27 -7.31
C LYS A 107 -2.87 -18.80 -7.20
N VAL A 108 -3.05 -19.31 -5.98
CA VAL A 108 -3.02 -20.77 -5.70
C VAL A 108 -4.40 -21.42 -5.54
N GLY A 109 -5.48 -20.64 -5.57
CA GLY A 109 -6.84 -21.16 -5.40
C GLY A 109 -7.91 -20.07 -5.28
N ASN A 110 -9.15 -20.50 -5.02
CA ASN A 110 -10.31 -19.64 -4.86
C ASN A 110 -10.84 -19.70 -3.41
N ALA A 111 -10.69 -18.59 -2.68
CA ALA A 111 -11.23 -18.42 -1.34
C ALA A 111 -12.76 -18.65 -1.32
N PHE A 112 -13.27 -19.24 -0.23
CA PHE A 112 -14.69 -19.60 -0.07
C PHE A 112 -15.26 -20.53 -1.17
N SER A 113 -14.42 -21.18 -1.98
CA SER A 113 -14.83 -22.06 -3.08
C SER A 113 -14.14 -23.42 -3.04
N ASP A 114 -12.82 -23.50 -3.20
CA ASP A 114 -12.15 -24.79 -3.46
C ASP A 114 -12.34 -25.80 -2.30
N GLY A 115 -12.42 -25.32 -1.06
CA GLY A 115 -12.73 -26.15 0.12
C GLY A 115 -14.13 -26.75 0.14
N LYS A 116 -15.05 -26.33 -0.74
CA LYS A 116 -16.35 -26.99 -0.95
C LYS A 116 -16.19 -28.43 -1.45
N SER A 117 -15.04 -28.78 -2.04
CA SER A 117 -14.71 -30.16 -2.45
C SER A 117 -14.64 -31.15 -1.28
N LEU A 118 -14.52 -30.67 -0.03
CA LEU A 118 -14.49 -31.50 1.18
C LEU A 118 -15.87 -31.66 1.85
N LYS A 119 -16.91 -31.05 1.29
CA LYS A 119 -18.30 -31.18 1.75
C LYS A 119 -19.07 -32.13 0.84
#